data_AF-A0A534QVL3-F1
#
_entry.id   AF-A0A534QVL3-F1
#
_cell.length_a   1.000
_cell.length_b   1.000
_cell.length_c   1.000
_cell.angle_alpha   90.00
_cell.angle_beta   90.00
_cell.angle_gamma   90.00
#
_symmetry.space_group_name_H-M   'P 1'
#
loop_
_entity.id
_entity.type
_entity.pdbx_description
1 polymer ?
#
loop_
_entity_poly.entity_id
_entity_poly.type
_entity_poly.pdbx_seq_one_letter_code
_entity_poly.pdbx_strand_id
1 'polypeptide(L)'
;MDGEIIAQSNGINRYVGKLAGLYPADPWQAALCDEVMDAVEEIGGKIEATFALPEEQKKTQRQTLAEGPITFYLTRLQQRLDAHGGRYFAGDRLSVADLKVFVWIRHLKSGKLDHLPSDIADRVAPKLVEHCERIKNHPGVMAYYAKHGLTG
;
A
#
# COMPACT_ATOMS: atom_id res chain seq x y z
N MET A 1 -27.47 -2.90 2.70
CA MET A 1 -26.59 -2.49 3.81
C MET A 1 -27.32 -1.36 4.47
N ASP A 2 -28.00 -1.71 5.56
CA ASP A 2 -29.23 -1.08 6.00
C ASP A 2 -28.90 -0.10 7.13
N GLY A 3 -28.25 1.01 6.80
CA GLY A 3 -27.95 2.10 7.75
C GLY A 3 -26.86 1.81 8.78
N GLU A 4 -26.26 0.63 8.81
CA GLU A 4 -25.14 0.31 9.71
C GLU A 4 -23.81 0.92 9.23
N ILE A 5 -23.05 1.51 10.16
CA ILE A 5 -21.76 2.16 9.89
C ILE A 5 -20.64 1.25 10.38
N ILE A 6 -19.68 0.98 9.48
CA ILE A 6 -18.41 0.32 9.80
C ILE A 6 -17.25 1.31 9.69
N ALA A 7 -16.30 1.20 10.61
CA ALA A 7 -15.06 1.97 10.62
C ALA A 7 -13.84 1.05 10.38
N GLN A 8 -12.64 1.64 10.30
CA GLN A 8 -11.36 0.99 10.00
C GLN A 8 -11.19 0.57 8.53
N SER A 9 -10.23 1.20 7.86
CA SER A 9 -9.95 1.03 6.44
C SER A 9 -9.70 -0.44 6.07
N ASN A 10 -8.87 -1.17 6.83
CA ASN A 10 -8.59 -2.60 6.60
C ASN A 10 -9.81 -3.49 6.87
N GLY A 11 -10.67 -3.13 7.83
CA GLY A 11 -11.93 -3.84 8.07
C GLY A 11 -12.88 -3.73 6.86
N ILE A 12 -13.04 -2.52 6.35
CA ILE A 12 -13.83 -2.23 5.14
C ILE A 12 -13.22 -2.93 3.92
N ASN A 13 -11.90 -2.87 3.73
CA ASN A 13 -11.21 -3.53 2.63
C ASN A 13 -11.41 -5.04 2.65
N ARG A 14 -11.31 -5.69 3.82
CA ARG A 14 -11.62 -7.12 3.95
C ARG A 14 -13.06 -7.43 3.56
N TYR A 15 -14.01 -6.63 4.03
CA TYR A 15 -15.43 -6.83 3.72
C TYR A 15 -15.72 -6.69 2.22
N VAL A 16 -15.32 -5.57 1.61
CA VAL A 16 -15.51 -5.32 0.18
C VAL A 16 -14.71 -6.31 -0.67
N GLY A 17 -13.49 -6.64 -0.24
CA GLY A 17 -12.65 -7.65 -0.87
C GLY A 17 -13.34 -9.02 -0.92
N LYS A 18 -14.01 -9.44 0.17
CA LYS A 18 -14.80 -10.68 0.17
C LYS A 18 -15.95 -10.64 -0.83
N LEU A 19 -16.70 -9.53 -0.88
CA LEU A 19 -17.81 -9.36 -1.82
C LEU A 19 -17.35 -9.35 -3.29
N ALA A 20 -16.19 -8.74 -3.56
CA ALA A 20 -15.62 -8.63 -4.90
C ALA A 20 -14.75 -9.84 -5.31
N GLY A 21 -14.60 -10.83 -4.42
CA GLY A 21 -13.69 -11.95 -4.62
C GLY A 21 -12.21 -11.56 -4.62
N LEU A 22 -11.84 -10.38 -4.10
CA LEU A 22 -10.45 -9.88 -3.96
C LEU A 22 -9.85 -10.15 -2.58
N TYR A 23 -10.44 -11.05 -1.81
CA TYR A 23 -9.91 -11.53 -0.54
C TYR A 23 -9.78 -13.06 -0.59
N PRO A 24 -8.61 -13.65 -0.23
CA PRO A 24 -8.43 -15.09 -0.27
C PRO A 24 -9.39 -15.83 0.66
N ALA A 25 -9.90 -16.99 0.21
CA ALA A 25 -10.74 -17.86 1.03
C ALA A 25 -9.92 -18.85 1.87
N ASP A 26 -8.74 -19.26 1.37
CA ASP A 26 -7.79 -20.06 2.14
C ASP A 26 -7.30 -19.26 3.36
N PRO A 27 -7.40 -19.81 4.58
CA PRO A 27 -7.05 -19.07 5.80
C PRO A 27 -5.59 -18.61 5.84
N TRP A 28 -4.66 -19.38 5.27
CA TRP A 28 -3.25 -19.00 5.26
C TRP A 28 -3.00 -17.86 4.26
N GLN A 29 -3.56 -17.93 3.05
CA GLN A 29 -3.48 -16.82 2.10
C GLN A 29 -4.19 -15.56 2.61
N ALA A 30 -5.29 -15.72 3.35
CA ALA A 30 -5.96 -14.59 4.01
C ALA A 30 -5.06 -13.93 5.06
N ALA A 31 -4.33 -14.71 5.86
CA ALA A 31 -3.38 -14.19 6.82
C ALA A 31 -2.21 -13.43 6.15
N LEU A 32 -1.69 -13.93 5.02
CA LEU A 32 -0.66 -13.22 4.24
C LEU A 32 -1.20 -11.90 3.65
N CYS A 33 -2.44 -11.91 3.17
CA CYS A 33 -3.12 -10.70 2.71
C CYS A 33 -3.26 -9.67 3.84
N ASP A 34 -3.63 -10.12 5.04
CA ASP A 34 -3.80 -9.26 6.21
C ASP A 34 -2.46 -8.71 6.72
N GLU A 35 -1.41 -9.54 6.78
CA GLU A 35 -0.05 -9.12 7.14
C GLU A 35 0.41 -7.93 6.30
N VAL A 36 0.21 -8.00 4.99
CA VAL A 36 0.62 -6.93 4.06
C VAL A 36 -0.22 -5.67 4.25
N MET A 37 -1.55 -5.81 4.42
CA MET A 37 -2.42 -4.66 4.65
C MET A 37 -2.10 -3.96 5.97
N ASP A 38 -1.79 -4.71 7.02
CA ASP A 38 -1.48 -4.17 8.34
C ASP A 38 -0.09 -3.54 8.37
N ALA A 39 0.90 -4.12 7.67
CA ALA A 39 2.21 -3.51 7.50
C ALA A 39 2.12 -2.13 6.82
N VAL A 40 1.31 -2.00 5.77
CA VAL A 40 1.07 -0.72 5.10
C VAL A 40 0.30 0.27 5.99
N GLU A 41 -0.67 -0.21 6.77
CA GLU A 41 -1.40 0.64 7.74
C GLU A 41 -0.44 1.20 8.80
N GLU A 42 0.45 0.38 9.36
CA GLU A 42 1.37 0.82 10.40
C GLU A 42 2.33 1.91 9.90
N ILE A 43 2.96 1.71 8.74
CA ILE A 43 3.87 2.72 8.18
C ILE A 43 3.12 3.95 7.67
N GLY A 44 1.90 3.78 7.15
CA GLY A 44 0.99 4.87 6.80
C GLY A 44 0.69 5.76 8.00
N GLY A 45 0.31 5.17 9.12
CA GLY A 45 0.04 5.91 10.37
C GLY A 45 1.25 6.69 10.89
N LYS A 46 2.48 6.17 10.72
CA LYS A 46 3.71 6.90 11.07
C LYS A 46 3.92 8.13 10.18
N ILE A 47 3.59 8.05 8.89
CA ILE A 47 3.65 9.19 7.97
C ILE A 47 2.55 10.20 8.32
N GLU A 48 1.33 9.75 8.55
CA GLU A 48 0.18 10.59 8.92
C GLU A 48 0.41 11.36 10.22
N ALA A 49 1.03 10.72 11.22
CA ALA A 49 1.42 11.37 12.48
C ALA A 49 2.34 12.59 12.29
N THR A 50 3.00 12.72 11.13
CA THR A 50 3.84 13.89 10.82
C THR A 50 3.06 15.07 10.25
N PHE A 51 1.81 14.88 9.80
CA PHE A 51 1.10 15.89 8.99
C PHE A 51 0.81 17.17 9.77
N ALA A 52 0.46 17.03 11.05
CA ALA A 52 0.14 18.13 11.95
C ALA A 52 1.36 18.71 12.70
N LEU A 53 2.57 18.20 12.46
CA LEU A 53 3.77 18.69 13.13
C LEU A 53 4.22 20.07 12.60
N PRO A 54 4.84 20.91 13.45
CA PRO A 54 5.56 22.10 13.01
C PRO A 54 6.65 21.75 11.99
N GLU A 55 6.96 22.67 11.07
CA GLU A 55 7.81 22.42 9.89
C GLU A 55 9.17 21.77 10.22
N GLU A 56 9.91 22.33 11.17
CA GLU A 56 11.23 21.82 11.57
C GLU A 56 11.16 20.39 12.17
N GLN A 57 10.12 20.12 12.95
CA GLN A 57 9.89 18.79 13.53
C GLN A 57 9.44 17.80 12.47
N LYS A 58 8.55 18.23 11.55
CA LYS A 58 8.07 17.42 10.43
C LYS A 58 9.22 16.97 9.54
N LYS A 59 10.11 17.90 9.18
CA LYS A 59 11.30 17.61 8.37
C LYS A 59 12.19 16.57 9.05
N THR A 60 12.54 16.80 10.31
CA THR A 60 13.41 15.87 11.08
C THR A 60 12.78 14.48 11.20
N GLN A 61 11.49 14.42 11.54
CA GLN A 61 10.77 13.16 11.70
C GLN A 61 10.66 12.41 10.37
N ARG A 62 10.38 13.08 9.25
CA ARG A 62 10.27 12.45 7.93
C ARG A 62 11.61 11.94 7.42
N GLN A 63 12.71 12.65 7.68
CA GLN A 63 14.06 12.15 7.40
C GLN A 63 14.34 10.87 8.19
N THR A 64 13.99 10.84 9.48
CA THR A 64 14.12 9.65 10.32
C THR A 64 13.27 8.49 9.81
N LEU A 65 12.03 8.78 9.37
CA LEU A 65 11.14 7.78 8.76
C LEU A 65 11.74 7.21 7.47
N ALA A 66 12.31 8.07 6.61
CA ALA A 66 12.93 7.64 5.36
C ALA A 66 14.14 6.73 5.61
N GLU A 67 15.04 7.11 6.52
CA GLU A 67 16.28 6.39 6.80
C GLU A 67 16.06 5.07 7.55
N GLY A 68 14.97 4.95 8.31
CA GLY A 68 14.64 3.76 9.08
C GLY A 68 13.33 3.12 8.66
N PRO A 69 12.19 3.44 9.32
CA PRO A 69 10.93 2.73 9.14
C PRO A 69 10.47 2.52 7.69
N ILE A 70 10.46 3.55 6.84
CA ILE A 70 9.99 3.42 5.45
C ILE A 70 10.90 2.46 4.68
N THR A 71 12.22 2.61 4.81
CA THR A 71 13.19 1.70 4.19
C THR A 71 13.02 0.26 4.68
N PHE A 72 12.78 0.06 5.97
CA PHE A 72 12.50 -1.26 6.55
C PHE A 72 11.23 -1.89 5.94
N TYR A 73 10.11 -1.17 5.92
CA TYR A 73 8.85 -1.68 5.40
C TYR A 73 8.91 -1.97 3.90
N LEU A 74 9.51 -1.08 3.10
CA LEU A 74 9.75 -1.32 1.67
C LEU A 74 10.56 -2.60 1.43
N THR A 75 11.66 -2.76 2.18
CA THR A 75 12.52 -3.96 2.07
C THR A 75 11.74 -5.24 2.42
N ARG A 76 10.99 -5.23 3.53
CA ARG A 76 10.21 -6.39 3.98
C ARG A 76 9.09 -6.75 3.02
N LEU A 77 8.34 -5.76 2.53
CA LEU A 77 7.28 -5.99 1.56
C LEU A 77 7.83 -6.55 0.25
N GLN A 78 9.00 -6.08 -0.22
CA GLN A 78 9.64 -6.67 -1.39
C GLN A 78 10.04 -8.13 -1.15
N GLN A 79 10.65 -8.43 0.00
CA GLN A 79 11.01 -9.81 0.38
C GLN A 79 9.78 -10.72 0.43
N ARG A 80 8.65 -10.23 0.96
CA ARG A 80 7.38 -10.95 0.97
C ARG A 80 6.87 -11.20 -0.43
N LEU A 81 6.83 -10.17 -1.28
CA LEU A 81 6.39 -10.33 -2.66
C LEU A 81 7.23 -11.38 -3.40
N ASP A 82 8.56 -11.33 -3.26
CA ASP A 82 9.47 -12.31 -3.86
C ASP A 82 9.24 -13.73 -3.34
N ALA A 83 9.05 -13.89 -2.04
CA ALA A 83 8.79 -15.20 -1.42
C ALA A 83 7.48 -15.85 -1.90
N HIS A 84 6.55 -15.06 -2.42
CA HIS A 84 5.25 -15.50 -2.94
C HIS A 84 5.16 -15.44 -4.48
N GLY A 85 6.30 -15.51 -5.18
CA GLY A 85 6.36 -15.64 -6.64
C GLY A 85 6.43 -14.31 -7.40
N GLY A 86 6.59 -13.18 -6.70
CA GLY A 86 6.90 -11.88 -7.30
C GLY A 86 5.74 -11.16 -7.97
N ARG A 87 4.57 -11.83 -8.12
CA ARG A 87 3.44 -11.30 -8.88
C ARG A 87 2.37 -10.65 -7.99
N TYR A 88 1.93 -11.38 -6.97
CA TYR A 88 0.90 -10.96 -6.02
C TYR A 88 1.31 -11.37 -4.60
N PHE A 89 0.78 -10.66 -3.60
CA PHE A 89 1.11 -10.94 -2.20
C PHE A 89 0.44 -12.19 -1.64
N ALA A 90 -0.73 -12.58 -2.14
CA ALA A 90 -1.48 -13.71 -1.62
C ALA A 90 -2.28 -14.45 -2.71
N GLY A 91 -2.25 -15.77 -2.66
CA GLY A 91 -3.10 -16.68 -3.45
C GLY A 91 -2.83 -16.68 -4.95
N ASP A 92 -1.65 -16.21 -5.39
CA ASP A 92 -1.28 -16.04 -6.81
C ASP A 92 -2.34 -15.30 -7.65
N ARG A 93 -3.00 -14.31 -7.03
CA ARG A 93 -4.06 -13.53 -7.65
C ARG A 93 -4.11 -12.12 -7.08
N LEU A 94 -4.73 -11.22 -7.82
CA LEU A 94 -5.02 -9.87 -7.31
C LEU A 94 -5.89 -9.95 -6.06
N SER A 95 -5.45 -9.25 -5.02
CA SER A 95 -6.13 -9.11 -3.73
C SER A 95 -6.16 -7.66 -3.25
N VAL A 96 -6.88 -7.42 -2.16
CA VAL A 96 -6.90 -6.10 -1.49
C VAL A 96 -5.55 -5.69 -0.91
N ALA A 97 -4.65 -6.64 -0.61
CA ALA A 97 -3.27 -6.35 -0.22
C ALA A 97 -2.49 -5.67 -1.35
N ASP A 98 -2.58 -6.20 -2.57
CA ASP A 98 -1.89 -5.64 -3.74
C ASP A 98 -2.39 -4.22 -4.06
N LEU A 99 -3.71 -4.01 -3.96
CA LEU A 99 -4.32 -2.68 -4.14
C LEU A 99 -3.86 -1.68 -3.08
N LYS A 100 -3.74 -2.12 -1.82
CA LYS A 100 -3.26 -1.27 -0.71
C LYS A 100 -1.79 -0.88 -0.89
N VAL A 101 -0.93 -1.83 -1.26
CA VAL A 101 0.48 -1.54 -1.59
C VAL A 101 0.59 -0.61 -2.79
N PHE A 102 -0.20 -0.83 -3.84
CA PHE A 102 -0.25 0.05 -5.01
C PHE A 102 -0.55 1.51 -4.62
N VAL A 103 -1.59 1.74 -3.80
CA VAL A 103 -1.94 3.10 -3.35
C VAL A 103 -0.81 3.72 -2.52
N TRP A 104 -0.20 2.95 -1.62
CA TRP A 104 0.88 3.44 -0.76
C TRP A 104 2.14 3.81 -1.55
N ILE A 105 2.60 2.96 -2.46
CA ILE A 105 3.77 3.25 -3.30
C ILE A 105 3.51 4.45 -4.21
N ARG A 106 2.30 4.58 -4.79
CA ARG A 106 1.92 5.76 -5.57
C ARG A 106 1.96 7.04 -4.71
N HIS A 107 1.57 6.97 -3.44
CA HIS A 107 1.65 8.10 -2.52
C HIS A 107 3.10 8.49 -2.23
N LEU A 108 3.98 7.53 -1.92
CA LEU A 108 5.42 7.77 -1.73
C LEU A 108 6.06 8.42 -2.96
N LYS A 109 5.70 7.94 -4.16
CA LYS A 109 6.24 8.44 -5.43
C LYS A 109 5.59 9.74 -5.93
N SER A 110 4.55 10.23 -5.26
CA SER A 110 3.76 11.37 -5.76
C SER A 110 4.48 12.72 -5.72
N GLY A 111 5.58 12.83 -4.98
CA GLY A 111 6.25 14.11 -4.70
C GLY A 111 5.45 15.05 -3.79
N LYS A 112 4.29 14.61 -3.27
CA LYS A 112 3.42 15.43 -2.40
C LYS A 112 3.74 15.30 -0.90
N LEU A 113 4.64 14.38 -0.55
CA LEU A 113 5.15 14.21 0.81
C LEU A 113 6.41 15.04 0.99
N ASP A 114 6.27 16.27 1.47
CA ASP A 114 7.38 17.15 1.80
C ASP A 114 8.43 16.46 2.67
N HIS A 115 9.71 16.73 2.44
CA HIS A 115 10.85 16.13 3.16
C HIS A 115 11.02 14.61 3.04
N LEU A 116 10.18 13.91 2.27
CA LEU A 116 10.38 12.51 1.89
C LEU A 116 10.88 12.41 0.45
N PRO A 117 11.99 11.70 0.18
CA PRO A 117 12.45 11.47 -1.19
C PRO A 117 11.43 10.67 -1.99
N SER A 118 10.93 11.22 -3.10
CA SER A 118 9.94 10.54 -3.95
C SER A 118 10.51 9.33 -4.71
N ASP A 119 11.83 9.18 -4.73
CA ASP A 119 12.57 8.09 -5.36
C ASP A 119 12.90 6.93 -4.40
N ILE A 120 12.50 7.03 -3.12
CA ILE A 120 12.89 6.04 -2.09
C ILE A 120 12.41 4.63 -2.43
N ALA A 121 11.21 4.51 -2.99
CA ALA A 121 10.66 3.22 -3.41
C ALA A 121 11.47 2.62 -4.56
N ASP A 122 11.93 3.43 -5.51
CA ASP A 122 12.76 2.97 -6.64
C ASP A 122 14.12 2.45 -6.16
N ARG A 123 14.72 3.16 -5.19
CA ARG A 123 16.04 2.81 -4.65
C ARG A 123 15.99 1.58 -3.75
N VAL A 124 14.97 1.46 -2.90
CA VAL A 124 14.91 0.43 -1.85
C VAL A 124 14.17 -0.83 -2.32
N ALA A 125 13.10 -0.68 -3.09
CA ALA A 125 12.20 -1.77 -3.44
C ALA A 125 11.74 -1.73 -4.92
N PRO A 126 12.68 -1.85 -5.89
CA PRO A 126 12.36 -1.74 -7.31
C PRO A 126 11.30 -2.76 -7.79
N LYS A 127 11.27 -3.98 -7.24
CA LYS A 127 10.25 -4.97 -7.61
C LYS A 127 8.86 -4.64 -7.07
N LEU A 128 8.76 -3.91 -5.95
CA LEU A 128 7.47 -3.36 -5.52
C LEU A 128 6.99 -2.28 -6.49
N VAL A 129 7.91 -1.47 -7.03
CA VAL A 129 7.56 -0.48 -8.06
C VAL A 129 7.07 -1.18 -9.33
N GLU A 130 7.76 -2.23 -9.79
CA GLU A 130 7.29 -3.06 -10.92
C GLU A 130 5.92 -3.69 -10.66
N HIS A 131 5.69 -4.22 -9.45
CA HIS A 131 4.39 -4.70 -9.02
C HIS A 131 3.33 -3.60 -9.10
N CYS A 132 3.63 -2.39 -8.62
CA CYS A 132 2.71 -1.26 -8.69
C CYS A 132 2.37 -0.86 -10.13
N GLU A 133 3.33 -0.86 -11.05
CA GLU A 133 3.08 -0.63 -12.47
C GLU A 133 2.19 -1.73 -13.07
N ARG A 134 2.34 -2.99 -12.63
CA ARG A 134 1.45 -4.08 -13.03
C ARG A 134 0.02 -3.85 -12.54
N ILE A 135 -0.16 -3.42 -11.29
CA ILE A 135 -1.48 -3.13 -10.72
C ILE A 135 -2.11 -1.91 -11.38
N LYS A 136 -1.33 -0.86 -11.66
CA LYS A 136 -1.76 0.34 -12.40
C LYS A 136 -2.36 -0.01 -13.76
N ASN A 137 -1.76 -0.97 -14.46
CA ASN A 137 -2.19 -1.45 -15.78
C ASN A 137 -3.26 -2.55 -15.72
N HIS A 138 -3.78 -2.91 -14.55
CA HIS A 138 -4.88 -3.85 -14.45
C HIS A 138 -6.17 -3.22 -15.01
N PRO A 139 -6.97 -3.91 -15.85
CA PRO A 139 -8.13 -3.30 -16.53
C PRO A 139 -9.13 -2.63 -15.58
N GLY A 140 -9.42 -3.25 -14.43
CA GLY A 140 -10.33 -2.67 -13.44
C GLY A 140 -9.78 -1.40 -12.77
N VAL A 141 -8.46 -1.33 -12.56
CA VAL A 141 -7.78 -0.16 -12.01
C VAL A 141 -7.79 0.97 -13.04
N MET A 142 -7.37 0.69 -14.27
CA MET A 142 -7.42 1.66 -15.37
C MET A 142 -8.82 2.25 -15.57
N ALA A 143 -9.85 1.40 -15.59
CA ALA A 143 -11.24 1.85 -15.75
C ALA A 143 -11.69 2.77 -14.60
N TYR A 144 -11.29 2.46 -13.36
CA TYR A 144 -11.57 3.31 -12.21
C TYR A 144 -10.91 4.69 -12.36
N TYR A 145 -9.61 4.72 -12.66
CA TYR A 145 -8.86 5.98 -12.76
C TYR A 145 -9.31 6.85 -13.95
N ALA A 146 -9.64 6.23 -15.09
CA ALA A 146 -10.20 6.92 -16.25
C ALA A 146 -11.55 7.59 -15.93
N LYS A 147 -12.42 6.92 -15.17
CA LYS A 147 -13.72 7.46 -14.76
C LYS A 147 -13.63 8.63 -13.79
N HIS A 148 -12.62 8.65 -12.92
CA HIS A 148 -12.50 9.63 -11.84
C HIS A 148 -11.50 10.76 -12.12
N GLY A 149 -10.96 10.85 -13.34
CA GLY A 149 -10.05 11.94 -13.74
C GLY A 149 -8.73 11.96 -12.99
N LEU A 150 -8.35 10.85 -12.36
CA LEU A 150 -7.11 10.71 -11.62
C LEU A 150 -6.06 10.11 -12.57
N THR A 151 -5.04 10.88 -12.97
CA THR A 151 -3.95 10.33 -13.78
C THR A 151 -3.14 9.35 -12.93
N GLY A 152 -3.00 8.12 -13.43
CA GLY A 152 -2.29 7.02 -12.78
C GLY A 152 -0.80 7.29 -12.62
#